data_AF-A0A1Z9H0V9-F1
#
_entry.id   AF-A0A1Z9H0V9-F1
#
_cell.length_a   1.000
_cell.length_b   1.000
_cell.length_c   1.000
_cell.angle_alpha   90.00
_cell.angle_beta   90.00
_cell.angle_gamma   90.00
#
_symmetry.space_group_name_H-M   'P 1'
#
loop_
_entity.id
_entity.type
_entity.pdbx_description
1 polymer ?
#
loop_
_entity_poly.entity_id
_entity_poly.type
_entity_poly.pdbx_seq_one_letter_code
_entity_poly.pdbx_strand_id
1 'polypeptide(L)'
;MMFECKYCGKKFTKESTLTVHLCEPKRRYQQQDERFVQLAFRAYQYFYKATMPQTQKDRTYDDFAKSKYYTAFTKFGRYLYDVHVDDPSKYIDYLLKNMIKIDRWHLDSVYEKYIKEHLKNEPAQKAVERAVIIMKRWGIDNDKNFNDCLENITPNRAVHFIRSGKLSPWVLYNCQSGVKLLETLNNEQVGLIHDYIDPDYWTAKFQMAQPDVKFVEKVLETAGL
;
A
#
# COMPACT_ATOMS: atom_id res chain seq x y z
N MET A 1 33.31 -38.20 6.94
CA MET A 1 31.87 -37.87 6.79
C MET A 1 31.78 -36.48 6.14
N MET A 2 30.88 -36.29 5.17
CA MET A 2 30.68 -35.01 4.48
C MET A 2 29.35 -34.42 4.95
N PHE A 3 29.34 -33.15 5.34
CA PHE A 3 28.16 -32.46 5.86
C PHE A 3 27.50 -31.64 4.74
N GLU A 4 26.19 -31.79 4.53
CA GLU A 4 25.49 -31.15 3.41
C GLU A 4 24.47 -30.11 3.87
N CYS A 5 24.46 -28.94 3.23
CA CYS A 5 23.45 -27.92 3.47
C CYS A 5 22.12 -28.30 2.81
N LYS A 6 21.08 -28.49 3.64
CA LYS A 6 19.72 -28.87 3.20
C LYS A 6 19.05 -27.87 2.24
N TYR A 7 19.57 -26.65 2.13
CA TYR A 7 18.98 -25.59 1.31
C TYR A 7 19.68 -25.38 -0.04
N CYS A 8 21.01 -25.48 -0.08
CA CYS A 8 21.78 -25.22 -1.30
C CYS A 8 22.55 -26.45 -1.82
N GLY A 9 22.50 -27.59 -1.11
CA GLY A 9 23.19 -28.82 -1.49
C GLY A 9 24.72 -28.77 -1.38
N LYS A 10 25.31 -27.66 -0.93
CA LYS A 10 26.77 -27.55 -0.77
C LYS A 10 27.25 -28.50 0.32
N LYS A 11 28.35 -29.20 0.01
CA LYS A 11 29.00 -30.17 0.90
C LYS A 11 30.22 -29.55 1.58
N PHE A 12 30.42 -29.88 2.84
CA PHE A 12 31.46 -29.36 3.71
C PHE A 12 32.19 -30.52 4.40
N THR A 13 33.48 -30.32 4.67
CA THR A 13 34.32 -31.33 5.34
C THR A 13 34.22 -31.26 6.86
N LYS A 14 33.81 -30.11 7.42
CA LYS A 14 33.64 -29.87 8.86
C LYS A 14 32.22 -29.45 9.16
N GLU A 15 31.66 -29.95 10.26
CA GLU A 15 30.33 -29.58 10.74
C GLU A 15 30.25 -28.10 11.11
N SER A 16 31.30 -27.58 11.78
CA SER A 16 31.37 -26.16 12.15
C SER A 16 31.26 -25.22 10.94
N THR A 17 31.82 -25.61 9.80
CA THR A 17 31.70 -24.85 8.55
C THR A 17 30.28 -24.87 7.98
N LEU A 18 29.57 -26.01 8.08
CA LEU A 18 28.15 -26.09 7.70
C LEU A 18 27.29 -25.21 8.61
N THR A 19 27.56 -25.19 9.92
CA THR A 19 26.80 -24.41 10.91
C THR A 19 26.85 -22.91 10.60
N VAL A 20 28.05 -22.37 10.33
CA VAL A 20 28.24 -20.94 10.02
C VAL A 20 27.96 -20.57 8.57
N HIS A 21 27.68 -21.55 7.71
CA HIS A 21 27.39 -21.29 6.30
C HIS A 21 26.10 -20.47 6.14
N LEU A 22 26.23 -19.34 5.46
CA LEU A 22 25.11 -18.52 4.98
C LEU A 22 25.03 -18.67 3.46
N CYS A 23 23.93 -19.23 2.98
CA CYS A 23 23.55 -19.18 1.57
C CYS A 23 22.23 -18.45 1.40
N GLU A 24 22.02 -17.98 0.18
CA GLU A 24 20.84 -17.23 -0.18
C GLU A 24 19.54 -18.04 0.03
N PRO A 25 19.44 -19.33 -0.38
CA PRO A 25 18.28 -20.16 -0.05
C PRO A 25 18.02 -20.27 1.45
N LYS A 26 19.06 -20.55 2.27
CA LYS A 26 18.93 -20.60 3.74
C LYS A 26 18.40 -19.29 4.31
N ARG A 27 18.90 -18.14 3.82
CA ARG A 27 18.42 -16.81 4.20
C ARG A 27 16.94 -16.62 3.84
N ARG A 28 16.51 -17.03 2.65
CA ARG A 28 15.09 -16.95 2.25
C ARG A 28 14.18 -17.70 3.22
N TYR A 29 14.57 -18.90 3.64
CA TYR A 29 13.79 -19.66 4.63
C TYR A 29 13.84 -19.02 6.03
N GLN A 30 14.99 -18.52 6.47
CA GLN A 30 15.11 -17.84 7.76
C GLN A 30 14.26 -16.56 7.85
N GLN A 31 14.06 -15.87 6.73
CA GLN A 31 13.25 -14.65 6.64
C GLN A 31 11.77 -14.94 6.34
N GLN A 32 11.34 -16.20 6.27
CA GLN A 32 9.99 -16.56 5.87
C GLN A 32 8.92 -15.81 6.66
N ASP A 33 9.09 -15.71 7.98
CA ASP A 33 8.08 -15.12 8.87
C ASP A 33 8.15 -13.59 8.96
N GLU A 34 9.12 -12.97 8.28
CA GLU A 34 9.19 -11.52 8.15
C GLU A 34 7.94 -10.97 7.44
N ARG A 35 7.37 -9.88 7.97
CA ARG A 35 6.07 -9.37 7.49
C ARG A 35 6.08 -9.03 6.00
N PHE A 36 7.17 -8.45 5.52
CA PHE A 36 7.31 -8.09 4.10
C PHE A 36 7.45 -9.34 3.20
N VAL A 37 8.04 -10.43 3.70
CA VAL A 37 8.16 -11.71 2.97
C VAL A 37 6.80 -12.40 2.91
N GLN A 38 6.01 -12.35 3.98
CA GLN A 38 4.64 -12.85 4.00
C GLN A 38 3.75 -12.09 3.00
N LEU A 39 3.88 -10.76 2.92
CA LEU A 39 3.19 -9.95 1.90
C LEU A 39 3.65 -10.31 0.49
N ALA A 40 4.95 -10.47 0.28
CA ALA A 40 5.52 -10.89 -0.99
C ALA A 40 5.00 -12.27 -1.45
N PHE A 41 4.93 -13.22 -0.52
CA PHE A 41 4.41 -14.56 -0.80
C PHE A 41 2.92 -14.53 -1.18
N ARG A 42 2.10 -13.75 -0.48
CA ARG A 42 0.68 -13.55 -0.86
C ARG A 42 0.54 -12.90 -2.23
N ALA A 43 1.35 -11.88 -2.52
CA ALA A 43 1.37 -11.26 -3.85
C ALA A 43 1.81 -12.24 -4.95
N TYR A 44 2.77 -13.11 -4.65
CA TYR A 44 3.21 -14.19 -5.55
C TYR A 44 2.08 -15.19 -5.82
N GLN A 45 1.38 -15.66 -4.78
CA GLN A 45 0.22 -16.54 -4.93
C GLN A 45 -0.87 -15.88 -5.79
N TYR A 46 -1.20 -14.63 -5.50
CA TYR A 46 -2.21 -13.86 -6.24
C TYR A 46 -1.82 -13.69 -7.71
N PHE A 47 -0.58 -13.31 -8.00
CA PHE A 47 -0.06 -13.17 -9.36
C PHE A 47 -0.23 -14.47 -10.17
N TYR A 48 0.14 -15.62 -9.62
CA TYR A 48 -0.01 -16.89 -10.32
C TYR A 48 -1.47 -17.30 -10.48
N LYS A 49 -2.32 -17.05 -9.49
CA LYS A 49 -3.76 -17.30 -9.61
C LYS A 49 -4.40 -16.44 -10.70
N ALA A 50 -4.01 -15.17 -10.81
CA ALA A 50 -4.54 -14.24 -11.80
C ALA A 50 -4.04 -14.54 -13.22
N THR A 51 -2.77 -14.91 -13.38
CA THR A 51 -2.13 -15.15 -14.69
C THR A 51 -2.25 -16.59 -15.19
N MET A 52 -2.46 -17.56 -14.29
CA MET A 52 -2.55 -18.99 -14.62
C MET A 52 -3.77 -19.64 -13.92
N PRO A 53 -4.99 -19.16 -14.18
CA PRO A 53 -6.20 -19.58 -13.45
C PRO A 53 -6.53 -21.07 -13.60
N GLN A 54 -6.02 -21.74 -14.63
CA GLN A 54 -6.20 -23.17 -14.85
C GLN A 54 -5.36 -24.05 -13.90
N THR A 55 -4.38 -23.46 -13.21
CA THR A 55 -3.55 -24.20 -12.24
C THR A 55 -4.32 -24.33 -10.93
N GLN A 56 -4.79 -25.54 -10.62
CA GLN A 56 -5.54 -25.78 -9.38
C GLN A 56 -4.66 -25.85 -8.12
N LYS A 57 -3.35 -26.06 -8.28
CA LYS A 57 -2.43 -26.18 -7.14
C LYS A 57 -1.99 -24.80 -6.65
N ASP A 58 -2.33 -24.50 -5.39
CA ASP A 58 -1.82 -23.32 -4.72
C ASP A 58 -0.29 -23.37 -4.61
N ARG A 59 0.32 -22.21 -4.85
CA ARG A 59 1.77 -22.06 -4.71
C ARG A 59 2.17 -22.09 -3.24
N THR A 60 3.15 -22.91 -2.91
CA THR A 60 3.72 -23.05 -1.57
C THR A 60 4.85 -22.06 -1.33
N TYR A 61 5.26 -21.89 -0.06
CA TYR A 61 6.42 -21.07 0.24
C TYR A 61 7.71 -21.64 -0.36
N ASP A 62 7.85 -22.98 -0.47
CA ASP A 62 8.99 -23.61 -1.12
C ASP A 62 9.08 -23.23 -2.61
N ASP A 63 7.93 -23.20 -3.32
CA ASP A 63 7.85 -22.70 -4.70
C ASP A 63 8.30 -21.23 -4.79
N PHE A 64 7.88 -20.41 -3.84
CA PHE A 64 8.22 -19.00 -3.79
C PHE A 64 9.71 -18.78 -3.48
N ALA A 65 10.24 -19.44 -2.44
CA ALA A 65 11.62 -19.35 -2.00
C ALA A 65 12.59 -19.85 -3.08
N LYS A 66 12.20 -20.79 -3.94
CA LYS A 66 13.01 -21.23 -5.08
C LYS A 66 12.81 -20.39 -6.35
N SER A 67 11.81 -19.52 -6.38
CA SER A 67 11.48 -18.74 -7.56
C SER A 67 12.57 -17.75 -7.94
N LYS A 68 12.78 -17.59 -9.25
CA LYS A 68 13.60 -16.49 -9.81
C LYS A 68 13.02 -15.10 -9.50
N TYR A 69 11.73 -15.02 -9.17
CA TYR A 69 11.04 -13.78 -8.86
C TYR A 69 11.07 -13.41 -7.36
N TYR A 70 11.71 -14.22 -6.50
CA TYR A 70 11.71 -14.00 -5.05
C TYR A 70 12.14 -12.56 -4.69
N THR A 71 13.25 -12.08 -5.26
CA THR A 71 13.77 -10.73 -4.99
C THR A 71 12.81 -9.63 -5.45
N ALA A 72 12.16 -9.79 -6.60
CA ALA A 72 11.22 -8.80 -7.12
C ALA A 72 9.97 -8.71 -6.23
N PHE A 73 9.39 -9.86 -5.87
CA PHE A 73 8.24 -9.92 -4.97
C PHE A 73 8.59 -9.46 -3.55
N THR A 74 9.77 -9.76 -3.01
CA THR A 74 10.17 -9.29 -1.67
C THR A 74 10.40 -7.78 -1.63
N LYS A 75 10.95 -7.18 -2.70
CA LYS A 75 10.98 -5.72 -2.85
C LYS A 75 9.57 -5.13 -2.89
N PHE A 76 8.65 -5.76 -3.62
CA PHE A 76 7.26 -5.35 -3.65
C PHE A 76 6.55 -5.53 -2.30
N GLY A 77 6.73 -6.65 -1.62
CA GLY A 77 6.17 -6.90 -0.29
C GLY A 77 6.70 -5.93 0.75
N ARG A 78 7.96 -5.50 0.63
CA ARG A 78 8.53 -4.42 1.44
C ARG A 78 7.87 -3.08 1.13
N TYR A 79 7.67 -2.77 -0.15
CA TYR A 79 6.94 -1.58 -0.56
C TYR A 79 5.51 -1.54 -0.01
N LEU A 80 4.75 -2.64 -0.14
CA LEU A 80 3.40 -2.76 0.41
C LEU A 80 3.37 -2.51 1.93
N TYR A 81 4.38 -3.02 2.64
CA TYR A 81 4.53 -2.83 4.09
C TYR A 81 4.84 -1.38 4.45
N ASP A 82 5.85 -0.79 3.80
CA ASP A 82 6.34 0.55 4.14
C ASP A 82 5.29 1.63 3.78
N VAL A 83 4.68 1.55 2.59
CA VAL A 83 3.67 2.51 2.12
C VAL A 83 2.32 2.30 2.79
N HIS A 84 2.06 1.10 3.31
CA HIS A 84 0.79 0.67 3.86
C HIS A 84 -0.33 0.75 2.81
N VAL A 85 -0.17 -0.01 1.72
CA VAL A 85 -1.19 -0.10 0.67
C VAL A 85 -2.44 -0.76 1.22
N ASP A 86 -3.59 -0.08 1.14
CA ASP A 86 -4.85 -0.53 1.76
C ASP A 86 -5.41 -1.81 1.13
N ASP A 87 -5.35 -1.90 -0.21
CA ASP A 87 -5.86 -3.04 -0.97
C ASP A 87 -4.77 -3.57 -1.93
N PRO A 88 -3.84 -4.41 -1.43
CA PRO A 88 -2.77 -4.96 -2.25
C PRO A 88 -3.27 -5.75 -3.45
N SER A 89 -4.41 -6.45 -3.34
CA SER A 89 -4.98 -7.25 -4.42
C SER A 89 -5.42 -6.36 -5.59
N LYS A 90 -6.17 -5.28 -5.33
CA LYS A 90 -6.54 -4.32 -6.38
C LYS A 90 -5.35 -3.63 -6.99
N TYR A 91 -4.31 -3.34 -6.19
CA TYR A 91 -3.09 -2.78 -6.75
C TYR A 91 -2.40 -3.78 -7.68
N ILE A 92 -2.35 -5.06 -7.32
CA ILE A 92 -1.83 -6.11 -8.21
C ILE A 92 -2.67 -6.23 -9.49
N ASP A 93 -4.00 -6.17 -9.40
CA ASP A 93 -4.88 -6.17 -10.58
C ASP A 93 -4.56 -5.00 -11.52
N TYR A 94 -4.35 -3.80 -10.98
CA TYR A 94 -3.92 -2.64 -11.75
C TYR A 94 -2.57 -2.88 -12.44
N LEU A 95 -1.59 -3.42 -11.71
CA LEU A 95 -0.25 -3.69 -12.23
C LEU A 95 -0.30 -4.71 -13.38
N LEU A 96 -1.13 -5.74 -13.24
CA LEU A 96 -1.35 -6.77 -14.26
C LEU A 96 -2.08 -6.21 -15.49
N LYS A 97 -3.19 -5.49 -15.28
CA LYS A 97 -3.99 -4.86 -16.34
C LYS A 97 -3.13 -3.92 -17.19
N ASN A 98 -2.23 -3.17 -16.57
CA ASN A 98 -1.34 -2.23 -17.25
C ASN A 98 0.01 -2.85 -17.69
N MET A 99 0.15 -4.18 -17.59
CA MET A 99 1.36 -4.92 -17.98
C MET A 99 2.65 -4.35 -17.36
N ILE A 100 2.58 -3.85 -16.13
CA ILE A 100 3.74 -3.32 -15.43
C ILE A 100 4.67 -4.48 -15.08
N LYS A 101 5.94 -4.39 -15.50
CA LYS A 101 6.95 -5.41 -15.19
C LYS A 101 7.13 -5.53 -13.67
N ILE A 102 7.22 -6.76 -13.17
CA ILE A 102 7.30 -7.05 -11.73
C ILE A 102 8.45 -6.34 -11.02
N ASP A 103 9.60 -6.20 -11.69
CA ASP A 103 10.75 -5.49 -11.14
C ASP A 103 10.47 -4.01 -10.87
N ARG A 104 9.36 -3.45 -11.36
CA ARG A 104 8.95 -2.05 -11.18
C ARG A 104 7.79 -1.86 -10.18
N TRP A 105 7.23 -2.94 -9.64
CA TRP A 105 6.04 -2.87 -8.77
C TRP A 105 6.29 -2.10 -7.47
N HIS A 106 7.55 -1.96 -7.06
CA HIS A 106 7.96 -1.27 -5.83
C HIS A 106 8.27 0.23 -6.03
N LEU A 107 8.03 0.79 -7.22
CA LEU A 107 8.35 2.19 -7.51
C LEU A 107 7.18 3.10 -7.15
N ASP A 108 7.45 4.19 -6.42
CA ASP A 108 6.44 5.20 -6.07
C ASP A 108 5.72 5.75 -7.30
N SER A 109 6.45 6.08 -8.36
CA SER A 109 5.86 6.55 -9.62
C SER A 109 4.80 5.62 -10.22
N VAL A 110 4.82 4.32 -9.93
CA VAL A 110 3.81 3.36 -10.38
C VAL A 110 2.60 3.39 -9.45
N TYR A 111 2.82 3.43 -8.15
CA TYR A 111 1.74 3.51 -7.17
C TYR A 111 0.99 4.85 -7.25
N GLU A 112 1.69 5.95 -7.47
CA GLU A 112 1.10 7.28 -7.64
C GLU A 112 0.14 7.34 -8.84
N LYS A 113 0.48 6.68 -9.95
CA LYS A 113 -0.42 6.55 -11.10
C LYS A 113 -1.68 5.75 -10.75
N TYR A 114 -1.50 4.63 -10.05
CA TYR A 114 -2.62 3.84 -9.54
C TYR A 114 -3.54 4.67 -8.64
N ILE A 115 -2.99 5.40 -7.67
CA ILE A 115 -3.79 6.22 -6.75
C ILE A 115 -4.59 7.27 -7.51
N LYS A 116 -3.99 8.01 -8.44
CA LYS A 116 -4.70 9.03 -9.24
C LYS A 116 -5.91 8.43 -9.99
N GLU A 117 -5.77 7.23 -10.53
CA GLU A 117 -6.89 6.53 -11.19
C GLU A 117 -7.89 5.93 -10.19
N HIS A 118 -7.40 5.38 -9.08
CA HIS A 118 -8.20 4.67 -8.09
C HIS A 118 -9.12 5.62 -7.34
N LEU A 119 -8.62 6.77 -6.90
CA LEU A 119 -9.42 7.78 -6.19
C LEU A 119 -10.60 8.27 -7.04
N LYS A 120 -10.44 8.36 -8.36
CA LYS A 120 -11.52 8.77 -9.27
C LYS A 120 -12.63 7.73 -9.39
N ASN A 121 -12.36 6.46 -9.07
CA ASN A 121 -13.31 5.35 -9.21
C ASN A 121 -13.74 4.71 -7.88
N GLU A 122 -13.23 5.18 -6.74
CA GLU A 122 -13.55 4.59 -5.45
C GLU A 122 -14.97 4.97 -4.95
N PRO A 123 -15.65 4.06 -4.24
CA PRO A 123 -16.87 4.39 -3.51
C PRO A 123 -16.58 5.37 -2.37
N ALA A 124 -17.46 6.36 -2.18
CA ALA A 124 -17.34 7.37 -1.13
C ALA A 124 -17.22 6.75 0.28
N GLN A 125 -17.98 5.70 0.56
CA GLN A 125 -17.89 4.98 1.84
C GLN A 125 -16.49 4.41 2.11
N LYS A 126 -15.84 3.85 1.08
CA LYS A 126 -14.48 3.29 1.23
C LYS A 126 -13.44 4.37 1.48
N ALA A 127 -13.62 5.54 0.87
CA ALA A 127 -12.78 6.70 1.14
C ALA A 127 -12.87 7.14 2.61
N VAL A 128 -14.08 7.26 3.14
CA VAL A 128 -14.32 7.65 4.54
C VAL A 128 -13.79 6.60 5.52
N GLU A 129 -14.07 5.31 5.29
CA GLU A 129 -13.54 4.22 6.12
C GLU A 129 -12.01 4.29 6.23
N ARG A 130 -11.33 4.46 5.09
CA ARG A 130 -9.86 4.59 5.04
C ARG A 130 -9.37 5.82 5.79
N ALA A 131 -10.00 6.98 5.57
CA ALA A 131 -9.64 8.21 6.25
C ALA A 131 -9.77 8.08 7.78
N VAL A 132 -10.86 7.51 8.27
CA VAL A 132 -11.07 7.30 9.72
C VAL A 132 -10.01 6.36 10.30
N ILE A 133 -9.63 5.30 9.58
CA ILE A 133 -8.56 4.38 10.03
C ILE A 133 -7.23 5.11 10.13
N ILE A 134 -6.84 5.90 9.13
CA ILE A 134 -5.56 6.63 9.16
C ILE A 134 -5.56 7.72 10.24
N MET A 135 -6.67 8.42 10.44
CA MET A 135 -6.82 9.42 11.50
C MET A 135 -6.73 8.79 12.89
N LYS A 136 -7.35 7.61 13.10
CA LYS A 136 -7.21 6.85 14.35
C LYS A 136 -5.78 6.44 14.62
N ARG A 137 -5.07 5.96 13.59
CA ARG A 137 -3.66 5.63 13.71
C ARG A 137 -2.81 6.85 14.05
N TRP A 138 -3.06 7.98 13.38
CA TRP A 138 -2.39 9.23 13.70
C TRP A 138 -2.64 9.66 15.16
N GLY A 139 -3.87 9.52 15.66
CA GLY A 139 -4.21 9.82 17.05
C GLY A 139 -3.42 8.98 18.04
N ILE A 140 -3.33 7.67 17.80
CA ILE A 140 -2.50 6.74 18.60
C ILE A 140 -1.03 7.15 18.57
N ASP A 141 -0.49 7.43 17.37
CA ASP A 141 0.93 7.76 17.18
C ASP A 141 1.31 9.12 17.82
N ASN A 142 0.33 10.00 18.09
CA ASN A 142 0.55 11.35 18.61
C ASN A 142 -0.07 11.61 19.98
N ASP A 143 -0.64 10.58 20.63
CA ASP A 143 -1.38 10.69 21.90
C ASP A 143 -2.48 11.78 21.87
N LYS A 144 -3.28 11.78 20.80
CA LYS A 144 -4.35 12.76 20.52
C LYS A 144 -5.64 12.07 20.08
N ASN A 145 -6.76 12.79 20.13
CA ASN A 145 -8.00 12.27 19.55
C ASN A 145 -7.87 12.19 18.03
N PHE A 146 -8.54 11.21 17.42
CA PHE A 146 -8.43 11.00 15.98
C PHE A 146 -9.05 12.15 15.18
N ASN A 147 -10.09 12.81 15.70
CA ASN A 147 -10.77 13.92 15.05
C ASN A 147 -9.93 15.21 15.05
N ASP A 148 -8.93 15.31 15.93
CA ASP A 148 -7.95 16.39 15.92
C ASP A 148 -6.96 16.26 14.74
N CYS A 149 -6.96 15.14 14.02
CA CYS A 149 -5.95 14.82 13.01
C CYS A 149 -5.84 15.86 11.90
N LEU A 150 -6.95 16.26 11.27
CA LEU A 150 -6.90 17.15 10.11
C LEU A 150 -6.45 18.56 10.49
N GLU A 151 -6.73 19.01 11.72
CA GLU A 151 -6.30 20.32 12.21
C GLU A 151 -4.84 20.35 12.68
N ASN A 152 -4.28 19.21 13.09
CA ASN A 152 -2.98 19.13 13.74
C ASN A 152 -1.90 18.40 12.90
N ILE A 153 -2.27 17.78 11.78
CA ILE A 153 -1.33 17.11 10.90
C ILE A 153 -0.43 18.13 10.21
N THR A 154 0.89 17.88 10.20
CA THR A 154 1.83 18.78 9.51
C THR A 154 1.55 18.80 7.99
N PRO A 155 1.77 19.93 7.30
CA PRO A 155 1.60 20.03 5.84
C PRO A 155 2.32 18.93 5.03
N ASN A 156 3.57 18.60 5.40
CA ASN A 156 4.33 17.53 4.72
C ASN A 156 3.68 16.15 4.89
N ARG A 157 3.14 15.86 6.07
CA ARG A 157 2.43 14.60 6.34
C ARG A 157 1.08 14.55 5.62
N ALA A 158 0.38 15.69 5.52
CA ALA A 158 -0.84 15.81 4.73
C ALA A 158 -0.57 15.53 3.25
N VAL A 159 0.45 16.15 2.65
CA VAL A 159 0.88 15.87 1.28
C VAL A 159 1.17 14.38 1.10
N HIS A 160 1.89 13.75 2.03
CA HIS A 160 2.15 12.31 1.97
C HIS A 160 0.86 11.47 2.02
N PHE A 161 -0.09 11.80 2.89
CA PHE A 161 -1.37 11.10 2.99
C PHE A 161 -2.23 11.26 1.73
N ILE A 162 -2.21 12.42 1.09
CA ILE A 162 -2.92 12.67 -0.17
C ILE A 162 -2.27 11.88 -1.31
N ARG A 163 -0.95 11.97 -1.46
CA ARG A 163 -0.22 11.26 -2.54
C ARG A 163 -0.29 9.74 -2.43
N SER A 164 -0.41 9.21 -1.21
CA SER A 164 -0.62 7.79 -0.96
C SER A 164 -2.09 7.36 -0.95
N GLY A 165 -3.03 8.28 -1.20
CA GLY A 165 -4.46 7.99 -1.27
C GLY A 165 -5.16 7.81 0.08
N LYS A 166 -4.45 7.92 1.20
CA LYS A 166 -4.99 7.78 2.57
C LYS A 166 -6.03 8.85 2.89
N LEU A 167 -5.82 10.07 2.40
CA LEU A 167 -6.80 11.15 2.41
C LEU A 167 -7.18 11.47 0.98
N SER A 168 -8.45 11.25 0.62
CA SER A 168 -8.95 11.55 -0.70
C SER A 168 -9.86 12.78 -0.72
N PRO A 169 -10.15 13.34 -1.91
CA PRO A 169 -10.99 14.52 -2.04
C PRO A 169 -12.41 14.33 -1.49
N TRP A 170 -12.91 13.08 -1.47
CA TRP A 170 -14.16 12.75 -0.78
C TRP A 170 -14.17 13.25 0.67
N VAL A 171 -13.03 13.19 1.38
CA VAL A 171 -12.95 13.66 2.77
C VAL A 171 -12.50 15.11 2.83
N LEU A 172 -11.47 15.50 2.07
CA LEU A 172 -10.87 16.83 2.18
C LEU A 172 -11.84 17.96 1.84
N TYR A 173 -12.70 17.79 0.84
CA TYR A 173 -13.63 18.83 0.41
C TYR A 173 -14.98 18.81 1.12
N ASN A 174 -15.32 17.72 1.83
CA ASN A 174 -16.64 17.53 2.43
C ASN A 174 -16.60 17.58 3.97
N CYS A 175 -15.56 18.18 4.57
CA CYS A 175 -15.53 18.55 5.98
C CYS A 175 -14.74 19.85 6.19
N GLN A 176 -15.06 20.58 7.27
CA GLN A 176 -14.47 21.88 7.53
C GLN A 176 -12.97 21.80 7.84
N SER A 177 -12.58 20.82 8.66
CA SER A 177 -11.16 20.60 9.01
C SER A 177 -10.32 20.19 7.78
N GLY A 178 -10.91 19.46 6.83
CA GLY A 178 -10.27 19.11 5.56
C GLY A 178 -9.99 20.31 4.66
N VAL A 179 -10.96 21.23 4.53
CA VAL A 179 -10.77 22.47 3.74
C VAL A 179 -9.71 23.36 4.39
N LYS A 180 -9.78 23.57 5.70
CA LYS A 180 -8.76 24.32 6.45
C LYS A 180 -7.37 23.73 6.27
N LEU A 181 -7.23 22.41 6.30
CA LEU A 181 -5.95 21.74 6.06
C LEU A 181 -5.36 22.11 4.69
N LEU A 182 -6.17 22.12 3.64
CA LEU A 182 -5.71 22.52 2.30
C LEU A 182 -5.25 23.98 2.25
N GLU A 183 -5.88 24.88 2.99
CA GLU A 183 -5.50 26.30 3.09
C GLU A 183 -4.15 26.51 3.78
N THR A 184 -3.68 25.56 4.59
CA THR A 184 -2.35 25.64 5.24
C THR A 184 -1.19 25.28 4.31
N LEU A 185 -1.47 24.73 3.13
CA LEU A 185 -0.44 24.26 2.21
C LEU A 185 0.17 25.42 1.41
N ASN A 186 1.49 25.40 1.26
CA ASN A 186 2.18 26.37 0.40
C ASN A 186 2.10 25.98 -1.10
N ASN A 187 2.51 26.87 -2.00
CA ASN A 187 2.44 26.65 -3.44
C ASN A 187 3.17 25.39 -3.92
N GLU A 188 4.31 25.05 -3.33
CA GLU A 188 5.06 23.84 -3.70
C GLU A 188 4.27 22.58 -3.31
N GLN A 189 3.72 22.57 -2.09
CA GLN A 189 2.91 21.47 -1.58
C GLN A 189 1.60 21.31 -2.36
N VAL A 190 0.95 22.40 -2.73
CA VAL A 190 -0.22 22.39 -3.63
C VAL A 190 0.16 21.79 -4.98
N GLY A 191 1.31 22.17 -5.54
CA GLY A 191 1.83 21.57 -6.78
C GLY A 191 2.04 20.05 -6.69
N LEU A 192 2.45 19.54 -5.52
CA LEU A 192 2.65 18.10 -5.29
C LEU A 192 1.35 17.29 -5.23
N ILE A 193 0.22 17.93 -4.89
CA ILE A 193 -1.08 17.25 -4.70
C ILE A 193 -2.12 17.59 -5.77
N HIS A 194 -1.85 18.57 -6.63
CA HIS A 194 -2.79 19.10 -7.62
C HIS A 194 -3.52 17.99 -8.41
N ASP A 195 -2.78 17.05 -8.98
CA ASP A 195 -3.35 15.96 -9.79
C ASP A 195 -4.19 14.94 -9.00
N TYR A 196 -4.09 14.94 -7.67
CA TYR A 196 -4.83 14.04 -6.79
C TYR A 196 -6.15 14.67 -6.35
N ILE A 197 -6.15 15.98 -6.13
CA ILE A 197 -7.30 16.74 -5.63
C ILE A 197 -8.11 17.42 -6.74
N ASP A 198 -7.52 17.65 -7.92
CA ASP A 198 -8.15 18.09 -9.19
C ASP A 198 -9.52 18.78 -8.98
N PRO A 199 -9.53 20.06 -8.57
CA PRO A 199 -10.73 20.75 -8.10
C PRO A 199 -11.87 20.73 -9.11
N ASP A 200 -11.55 20.90 -10.40
CA ASP A 200 -12.54 20.93 -11.48
C ASP A 200 -13.23 19.56 -11.61
N TYR A 201 -12.45 18.48 -11.65
CA TYR A 201 -12.99 17.13 -11.73
C TYR A 201 -13.86 16.79 -10.52
N TRP A 202 -13.37 17.09 -9.31
CA TRP A 202 -14.07 16.70 -8.08
C TRP A 202 -15.31 17.55 -7.82
N THR A 203 -15.30 18.83 -8.18
CA THR A 203 -16.50 19.67 -8.14
C THR A 203 -17.61 19.09 -9.04
N ALA A 204 -17.29 18.75 -10.28
CA ALA A 204 -18.26 18.11 -11.19
C ALA A 204 -18.74 16.75 -10.66
N LYS A 205 -17.82 15.94 -10.12
CA LYS A 205 -18.16 14.63 -9.53
C LYS A 205 -19.12 14.75 -8.36
N PHE A 206 -18.90 15.69 -7.44
CA PHE A 206 -19.77 15.92 -6.29
C PHE A 206 -21.16 16.41 -6.71
N GLN A 207 -21.25 17.26 -7.74
CA GLN A 207 -22.54 17.67 -8.30
C GLN A 207 -23.35 16.49 -8.85
N MET A 208 -22.69 15.49 -9.44
CA MET A 208 -23.35 14.28 -9.95
C MET A 208 -23.68 13.26 -8.85
N ALA A 209 -22.90 13.25 -7.75
CA ALA A 209 -22.98 12.27 -6.68
C ALA A 209 -23.51 12.87 -5.36
N GLN A 210 -24.52 13.75 -5.44
CA GLN A 210 -25.09 14.44 -4.28
C GLN A 210 -25.53 13.53 -3.12
N PRO A 211 -26.11 12.33 -3.35
CA PRO A 211 -26.43 11.41 -2.25
C PRO A 211 -25.18 10.95 -1.49
N ASP A 212 -24.08 10.66 -2.21
CA ASP A 212 -22.82 10.24 -1.61
C ASP A 212 -22.17 11.39 -0.83
N VAL A 213 -22.22 12.62 -1.36
CA VAL A 213 -21.73 13.82 -0.67
C VAL A 213 -22.42 13.98 0.68
N LYS A 214 -23.76 13.96 0.70
CA LYS A 214 -24.54 14.09 1.96
C LYS A 214 -24.24 12.97 2.95
N PHE A 215 -24.02 11.75 2.45
CA PHE A 215 -23.60 10.64 3.28
C PHE A 215 -22.24 10.92 3.92
N VAL A 216 -21.26 11.35 3.13
CA VAL A 216 -19.90 11.64 3.61
C VAL A 216 -19.91 12.76 4.63
N GLU A 217 -20.54 13.91 4.32
CA GLU A 217 -20.66 15.06 5.21
C GLU A 217 -21.24 14.64 6.57
N LYS A 218 -22.36 13.89 6.56
CA LYS A 218 -23.01 13.42 7.79
C LYS A 218 -22.11 12.52 8.62
N VAL A 219 -21.37 11.61 7.97
CA VAL A 219 -20.46 10.69 8.68
C VAL A 219 -19.29 11.45 9.28
N LEU A 220 -18.71 12.40 8.54
CA LEU A 220 -17.58 13.22 9.01
C LEU A 220 -18.00 14.14 10.15
N GLU A 221 -19.18 14.79 10.05
CA GLU A 221 -19.75 15.60 11.13
C GLU A 221 -19.99 14.77 12.40
N THR A 222 -20.57 13.56 12.25
CA THR A 222 -20.77 12.64 13.39
C THR A 222 -19.44 12.18 14.00
N ALA A 223 -18.37 12.13 13.19
CA ALA A 223 -17.02 11.82 13.65
C ALA A 223 -16.30 13.02 14.28
N GLY A 224 -16.91 14.21 14.28
CA GLY A 224 -16.36 15.44 14.86
C GLY A 224 -15.31 16.12 13.99
N LEU A 225 -15.43 16.03 12.66
CA LEU A 225 -14.50 16.57 11.65
C LEU A 225 -15.06 17.78 10.88
#